data_AF-A0AAC9L8P9-F1
#
_entry.id   AF-A0AAC9L8P9-F1
#
_cell.length_a   1.000
_cell.length_b   1.000
_cell.length_c   1.000
_cell.angle_alpha   90.00
_cell.angle_beta   90.00
_cell.angle_gamma   90.00
#
_symmetry.space_group_name_H-M   'P 1'
#
loop_
_entity.id
_entity.type
_entity.pdbx_description
1 polymer ?
#
loop_
_entity_poly.entity_id
_entity_poly.type
_entity_poly.pdbx_seq_one_letter_code
_entity_poly.pdbx_strand_id
1 'polypeptide(L)'
;MTATHDPRPVPAEWLGFLGRHPAALVVGAVGRVVSLEGSRAHSGRVGAEITRAVAAQLIETCTDGTRCEWAAWWQGVTRALRAGPSGAGVEISVLEHGTMLGRWRVTSSRLPALTASLRTAITEAGKP
;
A
#
# COMPACT_ATOMS: atom_id res chain seq x y z
N MET A 1 2.69 18.11 21.76
CA MET A 1 1.91 16.85 21.80
C MET A 1 1.52 16.51 20.38
N THR A 2 2.37 15.75 19.68
CA THR A 2 2.06 15.21 18.35
C THR A 2 1.08 14.07 18.54
N ALA A 3 -0.13 14.20 17.98
CA ALA A 3 -1.06 13.08 17.93
C ALA A 3 -0.42 12.00 17.06
N THR A 4 0.14 10.97 17.69
CA THR A 4 0.56 9.75 17.02
C THR A 4 -0.73 9.06 16.58
N HIS A 5 -1.21 9.39 15.38
CA HIS A 5 -2.36 8.71 14.81
C HIS A 5 -1.87 7.30 14.43
N ASP A 6 -2.23 6.32 15.24
CA ASP A 6 -1.89 4.92 15.01
C ASP A 6 -2.50 4.50 13.66
N PRO A 7 -1.68 4.17 12.64
CA PRO A 7 -2.19 3.93 11.30
C PRO A 7 -3.10 2.71 11.32
N ARG A 8 -4.40 2.93 11.06
CA ARG A 8 -5.39 1.86 11.13
C ARG A 8 -5.13 0.84 10.01
N PRO A 9 -4.93 -0.45 10.34
CA PRO A 9 -4.74 -1.49 9.34
C PRO A 9 -5.99 -1.66 8.49
N VAL A 10 -5.82 -1.70 7.17
CA VAL A 10 -6.87 -2.04 6.21
C VAL A 10 -6.85 -3.56 6.00
N PRO A 11 -7.94 -4.29 6.27
CA PRO A 11 -8.01 -5.72 6.00
C PRO A 11 -7.73 -6.02 4.51
N ALA A 12 -6.84 -6.96 4.27
CA ALA A 12 -6.40 -7.38 2.95
C ALA A 12 -6.20 -8.90 2.93
N GLU A 13 -5.92 -9.45 1.76
CA GLU A 13 -5.45 -10.82 1.62
C GLU A 13 -4.05 -10.82 1.05
N TRP A 14 -3.13 -11.48 1.72
CA TRP A 14 -1.83 -11.79 1.15
C TRP A 14 -2.00 -12.87 0.08
N LEU A 15 -1.46 -12.62 -1.12
CA LEU A 15 -1.44 -13.55 -2.23
C LEU A 15 -0.05 -14.18 -2.34
N GLY A 16 0.14 -15.31 -1.64
CA GLY A 16 1.37 -16.09 -1.65
C GLY A 16 1.32 -17.27 -2.62
N PHE A 17 2.46 -17.96 -2.77
CA PHE A 17 2.54 -19.19 -3.58
C PHE A 17 1.55 -20.27 -3.11
N LEU A 18 1.37 -20.41 -1.79
CA LEU A 18 0.50 -21.40 -1.17
C LEU A 18 -0.98 -20.98 -1.11
N GLY A 19 -1.34 -19.84 -1.68
CA GLY A 19 -2.71 -19.36 -1.76
C GLY A 19 -2.94 -18.00 -1.09
N ARG A 20 -4.18 -17.79 -0.64
CA ARG A 20 -4.64 -16.52 -0.06
C ARG A 20 -4.68 -16.63 1.45
N HIS A 21 -4.10 -15.67 2.13
CA HIS A 21 -4.06 -15.64 3.59
C HIS A 21 -4.60 -14.31 4.11
N PRO A 22 -5.40 -14.29 5.19
CA PRO A 22 -5.79 -13.04 5.83
C PRO A 22 -4.55 -12.21 6.18
N ALA A 23 -4.61 -10.92 5.86
CA ALA A 23 -3.54 -9.97 6.10
C ALA A 23 -4.11 -8.57 6.38
N ALA A 24 -3.20 -7.64 6.63
CA ALA A 24 -3.53 -6.22 6.71
C ALA A 24 -2.49 -5.41 5.94
N LEU A 25 -2.98 -4.35 5.30
CA LEU A 25 -2.17 -3.30 4.72
C LEU A 25 -2.29 -2.05 5.59
N VAL A 26 -1.18 -1.64 6.18
CA VAL A 26 -1.05 -0.43 6.98
C VAL A 26 -0.58 0.68 6.05
N VAL A 27 -1.25 1.83 6.13
CA VAL A 27 -0.89 3.03 5.38
C VAL A 27 -0.64 4.16 6.37
N GLY A 28 0.49 4.84 6.23
CA GLY A 28 0.88 5.92 7.14
C GLY A 28 1.80 6.93 6.49
N ALA A 29 2.14 7.98 7.23
CA ALA A 29 3.15 8.96 6.81
C ALA A 29 4.47 8.69 7.55
N VAL A 30 5.59 8.74 6.82
CA VAL A 30 6.95 8.66 7.38
C VAL A 30 7.73 9.85 6.85
N GLY A 31 7.91 10.88 7.69
CA GLY A 31 8.45 12.16 7.22
C GLY A 31 7.58 12.76 6.10
N ARG A 32 8.15 12.91 4.91
CA ARG A 32 7.47 13.52 3.73
C ARG A 32 6.92 12.51 2.72
N VAL A 33 6.97 11.22 3.04
CA VAL A 33 6.49 10.15 2.16
C VAL A 33 5.33 9.39 2.79
N VAL A 34 4.57 8.68 1.95
CA VAL A 34 3.52 7.75 2.37
C VAL A 34 4.11 6.35 2.39
N SER A 35 4.01 5.68 3.54
CA SER A 35 4.40 4.28 3.72
C SER A 35 3.19 3.37 3.52
N LEU A 36 3.40 2.29 2.78
CA LEU A 36 2.51 1.14 2.68
C LEU A 36 3.26 -0.07 3.22
N GLU A 37 2.72 -0.72 4.24
CA GLU A 37 3.32 -1.89 4.87
C GLU A 37 2.29 -3.01 5.00
N GLY A 38 2.67 -4.22 4.62
CA GLY A 38 1.85 -5.39 4.91
C GLY A 38 2.69 -6.53 5.47
N SER A 39 2.08 -7.29 6.36
CA SER A 39 2.67 -8.54 6.83
C SER A 39 2.47 -9.61 5.76
N ARG A 40 3.53 -10.37 5.45
CA ARG A 40 3.37 -11.71 4.87
C ARG A 40 2.93 -12.58 6.04
N ALA A 41 1.78 -13.25 5.95
CA ALA A 41 1.12 -13.98 7.06
C ALA A 41 2.07 -14.66 8.08
N HIS A 42 3.22 -15.21 7.62
CA HIS A 42 4.22 -15.86 8.47
C HIS A 42 5.69 -15.45 8.22
N SER A 43 6.00 -14.44 7.40
CA SER A 43 7.38 -14.23 6.88
C SER A 43 7.84 -12.77 6.77
N GLY A 44 7.52 -11.96 7.77
CA GLY A 44 8.05 -10.60 7.93
C GLY A 44 7.27 -9.53 7.15
N ARG A 45 7.70 -8.28 7.28
CA ARG A 45 7.04 -7.12 6.65
C ARG A 45 7.58 -6.89 5.24
N VAL A 46 6.68 -6.55 4.34
CA VAL A 46 7.02 -5.94 3.03
C VAL A 46 6.42 -4.55 3.05
N GLY A 47 7.20 -3.58 2.60
CA GLY A 47 6.70 -2.23 2.50
C GLY A 47 7.22 -1.50 1.27
N ALA A 48 6.60 -0.37 1.01
CA ALA A 48 6.96 0.60 0.01
C ALA A 48 6.63 2.00 0.53
N GLU A 49 7.60 2.89 0.42
CA GLU A 49 7.48 4.32 0.60
C GLU A 49 7.31 4.95 -0.77
N ILE A 50 6.30 5.80 -0.92
CA ILE A 50 5.95 6.48 -2.15
C ILE A 50 5.75 7.97 -1.89
N THR A 51 5.90 8.76 -2.96
CA THR A 51 5.62 10.19 -2.88
C THR A 51 4.12 10.44 -2.71
N ARG A 52 3.77 11.65 -2.25
CA ARG A 52 2.37 12.10 -2.17
C ARG A 52 1.65 12.06 -3.52
N ALA A 53 2.35 12.36 -4.61
CA ALA A 53 1.79 12.31 -5.96
C ALA A 53 1.44 10.88 -6.36
N VAL A 54 2.33 9.93 -6.09
CA VAL A 54 2.08 8.50 -6.34
C VAL A 54 0.93 7.98 -5.47
N ALA A 55 0.84 8.41 -4.20
CA ALA A 55 -0.26 8.03 -3.33
C ALA A 55 -1.61 8.57 -3.84
N ALA A 56 -1.64 9.77 -4.44
CA ALA A 56 -2.84 10.30 -5.09
C ALA A 56 -3.23 9.47 -6.33
N GLN A 57 -2.26 9.08 -7.15
CA GLN A 57 -2.51 8.19 -8.30
C GLN A 57 -2.98 6.79 -7.86
N LEU A 58 -2.51 6.29 -6.72
CA LEU A 58 -3.01 5.03 -6.16
C LEU A 58 -4.48 5.14 -5.73
N ILE A 59 -4.93 6.31 -5.23
CA ILE A 59 -6.34 6.57 -4.95
C ILE A 59 -7.18 6.51 -6.24
N GLU A 60 -6.69 7.10 -7.33
CA GLU A 60 -7.33 7.03 -8.64
C GLU A 60 -7.41 5.58 -9.12
N THR A 61 -6.34 4.80 -9.04
CA THR A 61 -6.35 3.35 -9.33
C THR A 61 -7.39 2.59 -8.51
N CYS A 62 -7.57 2.94 -7.23
CA CYS A 62 -8.61 2.33 -6.39
C CYS A 62 -10.04 2.67 -6.81
N THR A 63 -10.23 3.80 -7.51
CA THR A 63 -11.55 4.31 -7.90
C THR A 63 -11.89 3.91 -9.34
N ASP A 64 -10.93 4.05 -10.25
CA ASP A 64 -11.11 3.95 -11.69
C ASP A 64 -10.68 2.60 -12.25
N GLY A 65 -10.01 1.76 -11.43
CA GLY A 65 -9.57 0.43 -11.83
C GLY A 65 -8.45 0.46 -12.88
N THR A 66 -7.61 1.49 -12.90
CA THR A 66 -6.43 1.56 -13.77
C THR A 66 -5.30 0.67 -13.25
N ARG A 67 -4.48 0.13 -14.15
CA ARG A 67 -3.23 -0.54 -13.75
C ARG A 67 -2.08 0.45 -13.88
N CYS A 68 -1.33 0.64 -12.81
CA CYS A 68 -0.21 1.56 -12.76
C CYS A 68 0.98 0.94 -12.01
N GLU A 69 2.17 1.44 -12.32
CA GLU A 69 3.43 1.09 -11.65
C GLU A 69 4.22 2.36 -11.40
N TRP A 70 4.82 2.45 -10.22
CA TRP A 70 5.54 3.62 -9.74
C TRP A 70 6.84 3.23 -9.06
N ALA A 71 7.82 4.13 -9.12
CA ALA A 71 9.00 4.04 -8.29
C ALA A 71 8.61 4.14 -6.81
N ALA A 72 9.23 3.31 -5.99
CA ALA A 72 9.06 3.27 -4.55
C ALA A 72 10.42 2.98 -3.89
N TRP A 73 10.47 3.11 -2.57
CA TRP A 73 11.65 2.81 -1.78
C TRP A 73 11.26 2.06 -0.52
N TRP A 74 12.18 1.37 0.11
CA TRP A 74 11.95 0.82 1.43
C TRP A 74 13.27 0.64 2.14
N GLN A 75 13.44 1.30 3.30
CA GLN A 75 14.65 1.14 4.13
C GLN A 75 15.95 1.33 3.32
N GLY A 76 15.98 2.33 2.43
CA GLY A 76 17.15 2.64 1.59
C GLY A 76 17.29 1.81 0.32
N VAL A 77 16.37 0.89 0.02
CA VAL A 77 16.40 0.04 -1.19
C VAL A 77 15.35 0.50 -2.20
N THR A 78 15.74 0.61 -3.46
CA THR A 78 14.83 0.94 -4.57
C THR A 78 13.87 -0.22 -4.83
N ARG A 79 12.58 0.11 -4.97
CA ARG A 79 11.49 -0.82 -5.26
C ARG A 79 10.56 -0.26 -6.33
N ALA A 80 9.61 -1.07 -6.76
CA ALA A 80 8.46 -0.62 -7.52
C ALA A 80 7.17 -0.99 -6.77
N LEU A 81 6.21 -0.07 -6.78
CA LEU A 81 4.85 -0.32 -6.34
C LEU A 81 3.99 -0.46 -7.60
N ARG A 82 3.29 -1.58 -7.74
CA ARG A 82 2.32 -1.81 -8.82
C ARG A 82 0.94 -1.98 -8.22
N ALA A 83 -0.06 -1.29 -8.76
CA ALA A 83 -1.45 -1.49 -8.38
C ALA A 83 -2.32 -1.70 -9.61
N GLY A 84 -3.42 -2.43 -9.45
CA GLY A 84 -4.40 -2.57 -10.51
C GLY A 84 -5.62 -3.38 -10.13
N PRO A 85 -6.64 -3.39 -10.98
CA PRO A 85 -7.89 -4.10 -10.72
C PRO A 85 -7.63 -5.61 -10.65
N SER A 86 -8.40 -6.24 -9.78
CA SER A 86 -8.60 -7.68 -9.68
C SER A 86 -10.10 -7.93 -9.66
N GLY A 87 -10.56 -9.12 -10.06
CA GLY A 87 -12.00 -9.44 -10.10
C GLY A 87 -12.77 -9.28 -8.78
N ALA A 88 -12.09 -9.01 -7.65
CA ALA A 88 -12.70 -8.80 -6.33
C ALA A 88 -12.23 -7.52 -5.62
N GLY A 89 -11.52 -6.60 -6.29
CA GLY A 89 -10.97 -5.38 -5.69
C GLY A 89 -9.69 -4.92 -6.38
N VAL A 90 -8.69 -4.46 -5.62
CA VAL A 90 -7.39 -4.02 -6.16
C VAL A 90 -6.27 -4.90 -5.62
N GLU A 91 -5.36 -5.32 -6.50
CA GLU A 91 -4.09 -5.93 -6.13
C GLU A 91 -3.01 -4.85 -6.04
N ILE A 92 -2.27 -4.83 -4.93
CA ILE A 92 -1.13 -3.97 -4.67
C ILE A 92 0.09 -4.87 -4.49
N SER A 93 1.11 -4.62 -5.30
CA SER A 93 2.31 -5.43 -5.42
C SER A 93 3.54 -4.58 -5.16
N VAL A 94 4.50 -5.13 -4.43
CA VAL A 94 5.82 -4.54 -4.24
C VAL A 94 6.84 -5.42 -4.92
N LEU A 95 7.66 -4.83 -5.77
CA LEU A 95 8.70 -5.49 -6.54
C LEU A 95 10.08 -4.92 -6.21
N GLU A 96 11.10 -5.75 -6.33
CA GLU A 96 12.50 -5.37 -6.25
C GLU A 96 13.23 -6.03 -7.41
N HIS A 97 13.84 -5.23 -8.30
CA HIS A 97 14.48 -5.70 -9.53
C HIS A 97 13.60 -6.66 -10.36
N GLY A 98 12.30 -6.37 -10.47
CA GLY A 98 11.32 -7.21 -11.19
C GLY A 98 10.82 -8.44 -10.42
N THR A 99 11.42 -8.75 -9.26
CA THR A 99 10.98 -9.85 -8.39
C THR A 99 9.86 -9.39 -7.48
N MET A 100 8.75 -10.12 -7.45
CA MET A 100 7.62 -9.86 -6.55
C MET A 100 8.01 -10.16 -5.11
N LEU A 101 8.15 -9.12 -4.28
CA LEU A 101 8.39 -9.26 -2.85
C LEU A 101 7.11 -9.48 -2.06
N GLY A 102 6.03 -8.85 -2.51
CA GLY A 102 4.74 -9.04 -1.90
C GLY A 102 3.56 -8.54 -2.69
N ARG A 103 2.42 -9.18 -2.44
CA ARG A 103 1.17 -8.89 -3.13
C ARG A 103 0.00 -9.00 -2.17
N TRP A 104 -0.75 -7.92 -2.05
CA TRP A 104 -1.98 -7.88 -1.29
C TRP A 104 -3.16 -7.62 -2.21
N ARG A 105 -4.28 -8.24 -1.90
CA ARG A 105 -5.57 -7.92 -2.47
C ARG A 105 -6.40 -7.19 -1.43
N VAL A 106 -6.83 -5.98 -1.75
CA VAL A 106 -7.81 -5.22 -0.98
C VAL A 106 -9.14 -5.37 -1.68
N THR A 107 -10.13 -5.96 -1.00
CA THR A 107 -11.43 -6.22 -1.61
C THR A 107 -12.20 -4.93 -1.89
N SER A 108 -13.12 -4.93 -2.86
CA SER A 108 -13.90 -3.74 -3.24
C SER A 108 -14.59 -3.09 -2.03
N SER A 109 -15.10 -3.90 -1.09
CA SER A 109 -15.72 -3.42 0.15
C SER A 109 -14.78 -2.66 1.09
N ARG A 110 -13.46 -2.81 0.94
CA ARG A 110 -12.42 -2.19 1.75
C ARG A 110 -11.68 -1.07 1.03
N LEU A 111 -11.89 -0.87 -0.27
CA LEU A 111 -11.29 0.23 -1.03
C LEU A 111 -11.61 1.61 -0.43
N PRO A 112 -12.84 1.92 0.04
CA PRO A 112 -13.11 3.20 0.69
C PRO A 112 -12.24 3.44 1.93
N ALA A 113 -11.98 2.40 2.72
CA ALA A 113 -11.10 2.50 3.89
C ALA A 113 -9.63 2.72 3.48
N LEU A 114 -9.16 2.03 2.44
CA LEU A 114 -7.83 2.25 1.89
C LEU A 114 -7.65 3.69 1.37
N THR A 115 -8.61 4.18 0.59
CA THR A 115 -8.60 5.55 0.06
C THR A 115 -8.59 6.58 1.18
N ALA A 116 -9.38 6.37 2.24
CA ALA A 116 -9.38 7.25 3.41
C ALA A 116 -8.00 7.27 4.10
N SER A 117 -7.39 6.09 4.33
CA SER A 117 -6.05 6.01 4.93
C SER A 117 -4.97 6.67 4.07
N LEU A 118 -5.03 6.52 2.74
CA LEU A 118 -4.12 7.18 1.81
C LEU A 118 -4.27 8.71 1.86
N ARG A 119 -5.50 9.23 1.88
CA ARG A 119 -5.76 10.68 2.00
C ARG A 119 -5.18 11.24 3.30
N THR A 120 -5.44 10.56 4.42
CA THR A 120 -4.87 10.95 5.72
C THR A 120 -3.36 10.96 5.69
N ALA A 121 -2.72 9.90 5.16
CA ALA A 121 -1.26 9.83 5.05
C ALA A 121 -0.68 10.94 4.15
N ILE A 122 -1.34 11.27 3.04
CA ILE A 122 -0.94 12.39 2.16
C ILE A 122 -0.98 13.72 2.91
N THR A 123 -2.02 13.96 3.71
CA THR A 123 -2.16 15.17 4.52
C THR A 123 -1.09 15.25 5.61
N GLU A 124 -0.85 14.16 6.33
CA GLU A 124 0.18 14.07 7.38
C GLU A 124 1.58 14.30 6.80
N ALA A 125 1.91 13.67 5.66
CA ALA A 125 3.20 13.85 4.97
C ALA A 125 3.40 15.26 4.39
N GLY A 126 2.35 16.09 4.37
CA GLY A 126 2.41 17.49 3.94
C GLY A 126 2.63 18.49 5.07
N LYS A 127 2.65 18.04 6.33
CA LYS A 127 2.91 18.91 7.48
C LYS A 127 4.39 19.36 7.50
N PRO A 128 4.66 20.62 7.85
CA PRO A 128 6.01 21.19 7.84
C PRO A 128 6.94 20.55 8.88
#